data_AF-A0A177AKJ2-F1
#
_entry.id   AF-A0A177AKJ2-F1
#
_cell.length_a   1.000
_cell.length_b   1.000
_cell.length_c   1.000
_cell.angle_alpha   90.00
_cell.angle_beta   90.00
_cell.angle_gamma   90.00
#
_symmetry.space_group_name_H-M   'P 1'
#
loop_
_entity.id
_entity.type
_entity.pdbx_description
1 polymer ?
#
loop_
_entity_poly.entity_id
_entity_poly.type
_entity_poly.pdbx_seq_one_letter_code
_entity_poly.pdbx_strand_id
1 'polypeptide(L)'
;MSSKSTKRCSCGEKLKTGIALLHHRQDSPKHNTTRIIGNTLPKTMDSKAKPVAMKTNPESSAQVKNMQTFNVASSASPVVEAATAPLVCCAAKAKGKEPAPIVTTIEETPTEKLESVNAKVKEAQSLHDRLIAKLSELLEFEITRELKAAIKKELKPVLKRDLEDDIKAEFGGDLKKLKSEMVSDLISEIKADFKKAVKEEIKNEFRMTVAYQLSSKNEMKTEPMDDLKSELKAELKIELMEELKDSNKSESNEKSTDEPQGNRSISSEEDFLTVDDMVLVGGLGGDFE
;
A
#
# COMPACT_ATOMS: atom_id res chain seq x y z
N MET A 1 37.75 -36.98 -19.00
CA MET A 1 37.87 -35.51 -19.12
C MET A 1 36.92 -34.87 -18.14
N SER A 2 37.42 -34.07 -17.19
CA SER A 2 36.61 -33.50 -16.11
C SER A 2 35.85 -32.27 -16.61
N SER A 3 34.52 -32.31 -16.59
CA SER A 3 33.67 -31.21 -17.05
C SER A 3 33.72 -30.04 -16.07
N LYS A 4 34.22 -28.89 -16.52
CA LYS A 4 34.25 -27.64 -15.74
C LYS A 4 32.82 -27.17 -15.48
N SER A 5 32.36 -27.27 -14.23
CA SER A 5 31.07 -26.71 -13.82
C SER A 5 31.15 -25.17 -13.82
N THR A 6 30.33 -24.54 -14.65
CA THR A 6 30.25 -23.06 -14.68
C THR A 6 29.30 -22.62 -13.58
N LYS A 7 29.79 -21.78 -12.64
CA LYS A 7 28.95 -21.24 -11.56
C LYS A 7 27.87 -20.31 -12.16
N ARG A 8 26.62 -20.48 -11.73
CA ARG A 8 25.48 -19.64 -12.13
C ARG A 8 25.00 -18.81 -10.93
N CYS A 9 24.49 -17.62 -11.22
CA CYS A 9 23.84 -16.76 -10.24
C CYS A 9 22.44 -17.29 -9.91
N SER A 10 21.87 -16.90 -8.77
CA SER A 10 20.48 -17.24 -8.40
C SER A 10 19.44 -16.67 -9.36
N CYS A 11 19.81 -15.69 -10.19
CA CYS A 11 18.98 -15.21 -11.29
C CYS A 11 18.99 -16.14 -12.53
N GLY A 12 19.83 -17.18 -12.56
CA GLY A 12 19.95 -18.16 -13.65
C GLY A 12 21.06 -17.84 -14.67
N GLU A 13 21.65 -16.65 -14.62
CA GLU A 13 22.72 -16.22 -15.54
C GLU A 13 24.08 -16.82 -15.16
N LYS A 14 24.93 -17.04 -16.18
CA LYS A 14 26.32 -17.49 -15.97
C LYS A 14 27.11 -16.37 -15.31
N LEU A 15 27.76 -16.66 -14.19
CA LEU A 15 28.59 -15.68 -13.49
C LEU A 15 29.81 -15.37 -14.37
N LYS A 16 29.78 -14.20 -15.00
CA LYS A 16 30.98 -13.62 -15.62
C LYS A 16 31.95 -13.27 -14.49
N THR A 17 33.25 -13.52 -14.67
CA THR A 17 34.29 -13.09 -13.72
C THR A 17 34.70 -11.63 -13.98
N GLY A 18 35.16 -10.92 -12.95
CA GLY A 18 35.69 -9.56 -13.07
C GLY A 18 34.63 -8.45 -12.96
N ILE A 19 34.89 -7.30 -13.59
CA ILE A 19 34.08 -6.07 -13.52
C ILE A 19 32.62 -6.31 -13.97
N ALA A 20 32.42 -7.23 -14.91
CA ALA A 20 31.08 -7.64 -15.36
C ALA A 20 30.22 -8.27 -14.25
N LEU A 21 30.83 -8.89 -13.23
CA LEU A 21 30.11 -9.41 -12.07
C LEU A 21 29.62 -8.29 -11.16
N LEU A 22 30.43 -7.24 -11.02
CA LEU A 22 30.13 -6.12 -10.14
C LEU A 22 28.90 -5.34 -10.65
N HIS A 23 28.89 -5.01 -11.94
CA HIS A 23 27.73 -4.39 -12.60
C HIS A 23 26.48 -5.28 -12.50
N HIS A 24 26.61 -6.58 -12.75
CA HIS A 24 25.47 -7.49 -12.62
C HIS A 24 24.87 -7.51 -11.20
N ARG A 25 25.68 -7.36 -10.14
CA ARG A 25 25.18 -7.28 -8.76
C ARG A 25 24.54 -5.92 -8.43
N GLN A 26 24.95 -4.85 -9.09
CA GLN A 26 24.41 -3.51 -8.87
C GLN A 26 23.11 -3.28 -9.67
N ASP A 27 23.07 -3.74 -10.92
CA ASP A 27 21.99 -3.42 -11.85
C ASP A 27 20.85 -4.45 -11.83
N SER A 28 21.06 -5.63 -11.26
CA SER A 28 20.02 -6.66 -11.21
C SER A 28 19.03 -6.37 -10.07
N PRO A 29 17.72 -6.18 -10.37
CA PRO A 29 16.69 -5.90 -9.36
C PRO A 29 16.59 -6.97 -8.27
N LYS A 30 17.01 -8.20 -8.57
CA LYS A 30 17.01 -9.33 -7.64
C LYS A 30 18.11 -9.26 -6.57
N HIS A 31 19.12 -8.40 -6.75
CA HIS A 31 20.21 -8.20 -5.80
C HIS A 31 20.17 -6.83 -5.12
N ASN A 32 19.38 -5.90 -5.65
CA ASN A 32 19.12 -4.62 -5.02
C ASN A 32 18.03 -4.75 -3.93
N THR A 33 18.24 -5.68 -3.00
CA THR A 33 17.49 -5.67 -1.75
C THR A 33 18.11 -4.56 -0.93
N THR A 34 17.47 -3.40 -0.93
CA THR A 34 17.75 -2.30 -0.02
C THR A 34 18.02 -2.90 1.35
N ARG A 35 19.26 -2.76 1.80
CA ARG A 35 19.70 -3.22 3.11
C ARG A 35 18.96 -2.34 4.11
N ILE A 36 17.76 -2.75 4.50
CA ILE A 36 17.01 -2.14 5.59
C ILE A 36 17.92 -2.33 6.81
N ILE A 37 18.64 -1.27 7.16
CA ILE A 37 19.41 -1.18 8.40
C ILE A 37 18.37 -1.12 9.51
N GLY A 38 17.95 -2.30 9.96
CA GLY A 38 17.07 -2.45 11.10
C GLY A 38 17.83 -2.02 12.35
N ASN A 39 17.28 -1.02 13.04
CA ASN A 39 17.74 -0.59 14.35
C ASN A 39 17.79 -1.79 15.30
N THR A 40 18.94 -1.91 15.98
CA THR A 40 19.21 -2.84 17.07
C THR A 40 18.19 -2.71 18.19
N LEU A 41 17.37 -3.74 18.38
CA LEU A 41 16.56 -3.95 19.58
C LEU A 41 17.21 -5.06 20.45
N PRO A 42 17.27 -4.94 21.79
CA PRO A 42 17.99 -5.88 22.63
C PRO A 42 17.31 -7.26 22.69
N LYS A 43 18.14 -8.30 22.62
CA LYS A 43 17.79 -9.70 22.87
C LYS A 43 17.37 -9.91 24.34
N THR A 44 16.27 -10.63 24.55
CA THR A 44 16.13 -11.54 25.69
C THR A 44 15.25 -12.75 25.36
N MET A 45 15.78 -13.90 25.77
CA MET A 45 15.11 -15.13 26.21
C MET A 45 14.56 -16.11 25.16
N ASP A 46 15.34 -17.18 25.05
CA ASP A 46 15.02 -18.58 24.78
C ASP A 46 13.55 -18.97 24.63
N SER A 47 13.23 -19.57 23.47
CA SER A 47 12.16 -20.55 23.35
C SER A 47 12.48 -21.55 22.23
N LYS A 48 12.72 -22.78 22.67
CA LYS A 48 13.03 -23.97 21.88
C LYS A 48 11.74 -24.50 21.26
N ALA A 49 11.44 -24.17 20.01
CA ALA A 49 10.32 -24.73 19.27
C ALA A 49 10.78 -25.38 17.94
N LYS A 50 10.34 -26.62 17.71
CA LYS A 50 10.58 -27.42 16.50
C LYS A 50 9.91 -26.77 15.28
N PRO A 51 10.54 -26.75 14.09
CA PRO A 51 9.87 -26.33 12.87
C PRO A 51 9.00 -27.46 12.31
N VAL A 52 7.71 -27.17 12.11
CA VAL A 52 6.79 -27.96 11.29
C VAL A 52 6.98 -27.54 9.82
N ALA A 53 7.35 -28.49 8.98
CA ALA A 53 7.53 -28.28 7.55
C ALA A 53 6.17 -28.17 6.85
N MET A 54 5.79 -26.97 6.41
CA MET A 54 4.70 -26.80 5.45
C MET A 54 5.25 -26.86 4.03
N LYS A 55 4.83 -27.89 3.28
CA LYS A 55 4.97 -27.97 1.83
C LYS A 55 3.82 -27.17 1.21
N THR A 56 4.14 -26.06 0.55
CA THR A 56 3.22 -25.40 -0.38
C THR A 56 3.73 -25.63 -1.80
N ASN A 57 2.96 -26.39 -2.57
CA ASN A 57 3.08 -26.47 -4.03
C ASN A 57 2.46 -25.20 -4.64
N PRO A 58 3.11 -24.53 -5.59
CA PRO A 58 2.42 -23.63 -6.49
C PRO A 58 2.02 -24.40 -7.76
N GLU A 59 0.73 -24.68 -7.90
CA GLU A 59 0.13 -25.07 -9.17
C GLU A 59 -0.03 -23.86 -10.10
N SER A 60 -0.02 -24.20 -11.37
CA SER A 60 0.08 -23.41 -12.58
C SER A 60 -1.13 -22.51 -12.92
N SER A 61 -0.91 -21.70 -13.98
CA SER A 61 -1.91 -21.13 -14.91
C SER A 61 -2.25 -19.66 -14.62
N ALA A 62 -2.36 -18.72 -15.57
CA ALA A 62 -2.52 -18.83 -17.01
C ALA A 62 -1.84 -17.63 -17.72
N GLN A 63 -1.31 -17.88 -18.91
CA GLN A 63 -0.97 -16.86 -19.89
C GLN A 63 -2.22 -16.11 -20.33
N VAL A 64 -2.29 -14.80 -20.08
CA VAL A 64 -3.14 -13.89 -20.84
C VAL A 64 -2.25 -13.12 -21.81
N LYS A 65 -2.14 -13.65 -23.04
CA LYS A 65 -1.65 -12.88 -24.19
C LYS A 65 -2.84 -12.10 -24.75
N ASN A 66 -2.94 -10.80 -24.47
CA ASN A 66 -3.68 -9.90 -25.34
C ASN A 66 -3.19 -8.45 -25.13
N MET A 67 -2.20 -8.03 -25.91
CA MET A 67 -1.98 -6.60 -26.15
C MET A 67 -2.26 -6.32 -27.61
N GLN A 68 -3.41 -5.70 -27.81
CA GLN A 68 -3.96 -5.20 -29.06
C GLN A 68 -3.08 -4.04 -29.54
N THR A 69 -2.47 -4.22 -30.70
CA THR A 69 -1.63 -3.22 -31.36
C THR A 69 -2.54 -2.14 -31.93
N PHE A 70 -2.53 -0.94 -31.35
CA PHE A 70 -3.18 0.23 -31.93
C PHE A 70 -2.32 0.77 -33.06
N ASN A 71 -2.71 0.49 -34.30
CA ASN A 71 -2.18 1.15 -35.48
C ASN A 71 -2.74 2.57 -35.52
N VAL A 72 -1.92 3.56 -35.14
CA VAL A 72 -2.21 4.97 -35.38
C VAL A 72 -1.94 5.24 -36.87
N ALA A 73 -3.01 5.29 -37.66
CA ALA A 73 -2.96 5.78 -39.02
C ALA A 73 -2.64 7.28 -38.99
N SER A 74 -1.38 7.62 -39.29
CA SER A 74 -0.95 8.99 -39.51
C SER A 74 -1.52 9.46 -40.85
N SER A 75 -2.58 10.25 -40.78
CA SER A 75 -3.21 10.90 -41.93
C SER A 75 -2.26 11.97 -42.49
N ALA A 76 -1.75 11.72 -43.70
CA ALA A 76 -1.04 12.71 -44.50
C ALA A 76 -1.95 13.92 -44.76
N SER A 77 -1.47 15.11 -44.41
CA SER A 77 -2.11 16.37 -44.78
C SER A 77 -1.78 16.69 -46.24
N PRO A 78 -2.76 17.10 -47.07
CA PRO A 78 -2.49 17.51 -48.44
C PRO A 78 -1.84 18.89 -48.48
N VAL A 79 -0.81 18.97 -49.31
CA VAL A 79 -0.20 20.18 -49.85
C VAL A 79 -1.27 21.00 -50.58
N VAL A 80 -1.53 22.22 -50.13
CA VAL A 80 -2.39 23.22 -50.81
C VAL A 80 -1.58 24.53 -50.81
N GLU A 81 -0.85 24.81 -51.90
CA GLU A 81 -1.29 25.56 -53.08
C GLU A 81 -0.88 27.03 -52.94
N ALA A 82 0.11 27.39 -53.77
CA ALA A 82 0.74 28.69 -53.82
C ALA A 82 -0.23 29.74 -54.41
N ALA A 83 -0.71 30.64 -53.57
CA ALA A 83 -1.40 31.85 -54.03
C ALA A 83 -0.38 32.84 -54.62
N THR A 84 -0.44 32.98 -55.93
CA THR A 84 0.33 33.95 -56.72
C THR A 84 -0.32 35.32 -56.58
N ALA A 85 0.31 36.23 -55.84
CA ALA A 85 -0.21 37.59 -55.67
C ALA A 85 0.12 38.48 -56.90
N PRO A 86 -0.78 39.38 -57.35
CA PRO A 86 -0.55 40.23 -58.51
C PRO A 86 0.39 41.39 -58.18
N LEU A 87 1.39 41.58 -59.04
CA LEU A 87 2.33 42.69 -58.99
C LEU A 87 1.61 43.95 -59.51
N VAL A 88 1.16 44.81 -58.58
CA VAL A 88 0.52 46.10 -58.90
C VAL A 88 1.61 47.13 -59.22
N CYS A 89 1.78 47.43 -60.51
CA CYS A 89 2.61 48.54 -60.99
C CYS A 89 1.90 49.88 -60.75
N CYS A 90 2.26 50.59 -59.68
CA CYS A 90 1.86 51.99 -59.49
C CYS A 90 2.85 52.92 -60.20
N ALA A 91 2.45 53.45 -61.37
CA ALA A 91 3.15 54.54 -62.04
C ALA A 91 2.70 55.90 -61.46
N ALA A 92 3.51 56.48 -60.57
CA ALA A 92 3.30 57.84 -60.09
C ALA A 92 4.11 58.83 -60.95
N LYS A 93 3.39 59.75 -61.62
CA LYS A 93 3.97 60.86 -62.39
C LYS A 93 4.55 61.91 -61.44
N ALA A 94 5.83 62.19 -61.57
CA ALA A 94 6.53 63.26 -60.87
C ALA A 94 6.10 64.65 -61.39
N LYS A 95 5.80 65.56 -60.47
CA LYS A 95 5.86 67.01 -60.70
C LYS A 95 6.92 67.59 -59.77
N GLY A 96 7.83 68.35 -60.38
CA GLY A 96 9.10 68.77 -59.80
C GLY A 96 9.00 69.62 -58.55
N LYS A 97 10.03 69.47 -57.72
CA LYS A 97 10.44 70.42 -56.69
C LYS A 97 11.96 70.37 -56.53
N GLU A 98 12.52 71.53 -56.23
CA GLU A 98 13.93 71.95 -56.30
C GLU A 98 14.98 70.99 -55.72
N PRO A 99 16.24 71.09 -56.21
CA PRO A 99 17.36 70.30 -55.73
C PRO A 99 17.76 70.72 -54.30
N ALA A 100 17.29 69.95 -53.33
CA ALA A 100 17.75 69.98 -51.94
C ALA A 100 19.19 69.41 -51.82
N PRO A 101 19.95 69.80 -50.79
CA PRO A 101 21.38 69.51 -50.65
C PRO A 101 21.67 68.00 -50.71
N ILE A 102 22.72 67.66 -51.47
CA ILE A 102 23.22 66.31 -51.70
C ILE A 102 23.71 65.76 -50.35
N VAL A 103 22.81 65.08 -49.63
CA VAL A 103 23.16 64.25 -48.49
C VAL A 103 23.97 63.09 -49.06
N THR A 104 25.28 63.09 -48.78
CA THR A 104 26.16 61.97 -49.07
C THR A 104 25.71 60.77 -48.24
N THR A 105 24.81 59.96 -48.79
CA THR A 105 24.54 58.61 -48.31
C THR A 105 25.85 57.83 -48.44
N ILE A 106 26.52 57.67 -47.31
CA ILE A 106 27.64 56.75 -47.16
C ILE A 106 27.08 55.37 -47.53
N GLU A 107 27.51 54.82 -48.67
CA GLU A 107 27.15 53.46 -49.06
C GLU A 107 27.72 52.51 -48.01
N GLU A 108 26.85 51.90 -47.22
CA GLU A 108 27.21 50.77 -46.37
C GLU A 108 27.90 49.71 -47.21
N THR A 109 29.07 49.31 -46.75
CA THR A 109 29.87 48.30 -47.42
C THR A 109 29.11 46.96 -47.41
N PRO A 110 29.21 46.11 -48.46
CA PRO A 110 28.53 44.82 -48.50
C PRO A 110 28.79 43.92 -47.27
N THR A 111 29.94 44.12 -46.60
CA THR A 111 30.33 43.47 -45.36
C THR A 111 29.44 43.84 -44.17
N GLU A 112 29.12 45.13 -43.99
CA GLU A 112 28.27 45.61 -42.89
C GLU A 112 26.84 45.06 -43.02
N LYS A 113 26.33 44.98 -44.26
CA LYS A 113 25.00 44.39 -44.53
C LYS A 113 24.95 42.90 -44.19
N LEU A 114 26.01 42.15 -44.50
CA LEU A 114 26.09 40.73 -44.17
C LEU A 114 26.15 40.50 -42.65
N GLU A 115 26.92 41.30 -41.93
CA GLU A 115 26.99 41.24 -40.47
C GLU A 115 25.63 41.56 -39.82
N SER A 116 24.93 42.59 -40.32
CA SER A 116 23.57 42.94 -39.87
C SER A 116 22.57 41.81 -40.09
N VAL A 117 22.61 41.15 -41.25
CA VAL A 117 21.74 40.00 -41.55
C VAL A 117 22.07 38.83 -40.62
N ASN A 118 23.34 38.51 -40.42
CA ASN A 118 23.76 37.44 -39.51
C ASN A 118 23.34 37.70 -38.06
N ALA A 119 23.41 38.95 -37.59
CA ALA A 119 22.92 39.34 -36.27
C ALA A 119 21.40 39.11 -36.15
N LYS A 120 20.62 39.52 -37.14
CA LYS A 120 19.16 39.31 -37.18
C LYS A 120 18.79 37.82 -37.21
N VAL A 121 19.53 37.00 -37.95
CA VAL A 121 19.32 35.55 -38.00
C VAL A 121 19.60 34.92 -36.63
N LYS A 122 20.70 35.30 -35.97
CA LYS A 122 21.01 34.83 -34.60
C LYS A 122 19.94 35.26 -33.59
N GLU A 123 19.47 36.50 -33.68
CA GLU A 123 18.37 36.98 -32.84
C GLU A 123 17.09 36.18 -33.08
N ALA A 124 16.67 35.99 -34.33
CA ALA A 124 15.50 35.19 -34.69
C ALA A 124 15.61 33.74 -34.19
N GLN A 125 16.78 33.11 -34.32
CA GLN A 125 17.04 31.78 -33.78
C GLN A 125 16.90 31.76 -32.26
N SER A 126 17.49 32.74 -31.56
CA SER A 126 17.38 32.82 -30.09
C SER A 126 15.93 33.00 -29.62
N LEU A 127 15.12 33.75 -30.37
CA LEU A 127 13.70 33.93 -30.08
C LEU A 127 12.92 32.63 -30.31
N HIS A 128 13.22 31.93 -31.40
CA HIS A 128 12.63 30.63 -31.70
C HIS A 128 12.93 29.61 -30.60
N ASP A 129 14.19 29.49 -30.19
CA ASP A 129 14.59 28.55 -29.14
C ASP A 129 13.94 28.90 -27.79
N ARG A 130 13.83 30.19 -27.47
CA ARG A 130 13.13 30.67 -26.28
C ARG A 130 11.62 30.37 -26.31
N LEU A 131 10.98 30.49 -27.47
CA LEU A 131 9.56 30.17 -27.63
C LEU A 131 9.33 28.66 -27.49
N ILE A 132 10.19 27.83 -28.08
CA ILE A 132 10.15 26.38 -27.90
C ILE A 132 10.27 26.02 -26.42
N ALA A 133 11.28 26.56 -25.73
CA ALA A 133 11.47 26.27 -24.30
C ALA A 133 10.23 26.62 -23.46
N LYS A 134 9.64 27.80 -23.68
CA LYS A 134 8.43 28.23 -22.97
C LYS A 134 7.21 27.38 -23.30
N LEU A 135 7.02 27.00 -24.56
CA LEU A 135 5.90 26.14 -24.95
C LEU A 135 6.05 24.75 -24.34
N SER A 136 7.26 24.18 -24.35
CA SER A 136 7.54 22.89 -23.71
C SER A 136 7.25 22.94 -22.21
N GLU A 137 7.72 23.98 -21.50
CA GLU A 137 7.47 24.14 -20.06
C GLU A 137 5.97 24.25 -19.75
N LEU A 138 5.22 25.06 -20.51
CA LEU A 138 3.78 25.22 -20.31
C LEU A 138 3.01 23.92 -20.59
N LEU A 139 3.38 23.20 -21.65
CA LEU A 139 2.75 21.93 -21.99
C LEU A 139 3.05 20.87 -20.93
N GLU A 140 4.30 20.74 -20.49
CA GLU A 140 4.67 19.81 -19.42
C GLU A 140 3.93 20.11 -18.12
N PHE A 141 3.83 21.39 -17.75
CA PHE A 141 3.11 21.82 -16.57
C PHE A 141 1.61 21.48 -16.65
N GLU A 142 0.95 21.83 -17.75
CA GLU A 142 -0.49 21.62 -17.91
C GLU A 142 -0.82 20.12 -17.98
N ILE A 143 -0.08 19.36 -18.79
CA ILE A 143 -0.27 17.90 -18.90
C ILE A 143 -0.07 17.23 -17.53
N THR A 144 0.99 17.59 -16.81
CA THR A 144 1.27 17.00 -15.50
C THR A 144 0.17 17.34 -14.49
N ARG A 145 -0.29 18.60 -14.49
CA ARG A 145 -1.34 19.08 -13.60
C ARG A 145 -2.66 18.37 -13.87
N GLU A 146 -3.10 18.32 -15.12
CA GLU A 146 -4.36 17.69 -15.52
C GLU A 146 -4.34 16.18 -15.27
N LEU A 147 -3.26 15.48 -15.66
CA LEU A 147 -3.13 14.05 -15.41
C LEU A 147 -3.13 13.73 -13.91
N LYS A 148 -2.40 14.50 -13.10
CA LYS A 148 -2.38 14.32 -11.64
C LYS A 148 -3.77 14.55 -11.04
N ALA A 149 -4.50 15.56 -11.52
CA ALA A 149 -5.86 15.84 -11.08
C ALA A 149 -6.83 14.71 -11.49
N ALA A 150 -6.77 14.25 -12.74
CA ALA A 150 -7.61 13.16 -13.25
C ALA A 150 -7.36 11.85 -12.50
N ILE A 151 -6.09 11.46 -12.31
CA ILE A 151 -5.71 10.26 -11.55
C ILE A 151 -6.26 10.34 -10.11
N LYS A 152 -6.12 11.49 -9.45
CA LYS A 152 -6.58 11.67 -8.06
C LYS A 152 -8.11 11.65 -7.96
N LYS A 153 -8.82 12.26 -8.92
CA LYS A 153 -10.27 12.42 -8.88
C LYS A 153 -11.03 11.19 -9.37
N GLU A 154 -10.49 10.49 -10.36
CA GLU A 154 -11.22 9.42 -11.05
C GLU A 154 -10.67 8.04 -10.69
N LEU A 155 -9.35 7.84 -10.84
CA LEU A 155 -8.77 6.51 -10.69
C LEU A 155 -8.65 6.07 -9.23
N LYS A 156 -8.18 6.97 -8.34
CA LYS A 156 -7.99 6.66 -6.91
C LYS A 156 -9.27 6.17 -6.20
N PRO A 157 -10.44 6.84 -6.33
CA PRO A 157 -11.65 6.36 -5.64
C PRO A 157 -12.21 5.07 -6.23
N VAL A 158 -12.09 4.84 -7.54
CA VAL A 158 -12.51 3.58 -8.17
C VAL A 158 -11.67 2.43 -7.66
N LEU A 159 -10.34 2.54 -7.72
CA LEU A 159 -9.45 1.52 -7.19
C LEU A 159 -9.69 1.23 -5.71
N LYS A 160 -9.89 2.27 -4.89
CA LYS A 160 -10.17 2.10 -3.47
C LYS A 160 -11.46 1.31 -3.25
N ARG A 161 -12.55 1.67 -3.95
CA ARG A 161 -13.84 0.97 -3.82
C ARG A 161 -13.72 -0.48 -4.26
N ASP A 162 -13.15 -0.71 -5.44
CA ASP A 162 -13.07 -2.05 -6.03
C ASP A 162 -12.21 -2.97 -5.15
N LEU A 163 -11.07 -2.48 -4.64
CA LEU A 163 -10.25 -3.23 -3.69
C LEU A 163 -10.97 -3.52 -2.37
N GLU A 164 -11.71 -2.56 -1.82
CA GLU A 164 -12.47 -2.77 -0.58
C GLU A 164 -13.60 -3.79 -0.79
N ASP A 165 -14.31 -3.71 -1.91
CA ASP A 165 -15.38 -4.63 -2.27
C ASP A 165 -14.85 -6.04 -2.55
N ASP A 166 -13.75 -6.17 -3.28
CA ASP A 166 -13.09 -7.45 -3.57
C ASP A 166 -12.59 -8.12 -2.27
N ILE A 167 -11.89 -7.37 -1.41
CA ILE A 167 -11.43 -7.90 -0.11
C ILE A 167 -12.61 -8.36 0.75
N LYS A 168 -13.71 -7.59 0.75
CA LYS A 168 -14.90 -7.93 1.53
C LYS A 168 -15.65 -9.12 0.95
N ALA A 169 -15.69 -9.25 -0.37
CA ALA A 169 -16.32 -10.39 -1.05
C ALA A 169 -15.51 -11.68 -0.85
N GLU A 170 -14.19 -11.59 -0.98
CA GLU A 170 -13.28 -12.73 -0.86
C GLU A 170 -13.15 -13.21 0.59
N PHE A 171 -12.95 -12.29 1.54
CA PHE A 171 -12.63 -12.67 2.93
C PHE A 171 -13.78 -12.47 3.93
N GLY A 172 -14.81 -11.68 3.59
CA GLY A 172 -15.87 -11.33 4.53
C GLY A 172 -16.76 -12.51 4.94
N GLY A 173 -16.98 -13.46 4.04
CA GLY A 173 -17.69 -14.71 4.32
C GLY A 173 -16.86 -15.66 5.19
N ASP A 174 -15.62 -15.89 4.78
CA ASP A 174 -14.70 -16.81 5.46
C ASP A 174 -14.38 -16.37 6.88
N LEU A 175 -14.15 -15.07 7.11
CA LEU A 175 -13.89 -14.55 8.46
C LEU A 175 -15.11 -14.71 9.38
N LYS A 176 -16.33 -14.52 8.86
CA LYS A 176 -17.57 -14.75 9.62
C LYS A 176 -17.74 -16.23 9.94
N LYS A 177 -17.48 -17.11 8.97
CA LYS A 177 -17.55 -18.57 9.15
C LYS A 177 -16.55 -19.03 10.20
N LEU A 178 -15.28 -18.62 10.07
CA LEU A 178 -14.22 -18.94 11.03
C LEU A 178 -14.57 -18.48 12.43
N LYS A 179 -15.11 -17.26 12.59
CA LYS A 179 -15.58 -16.76 13.89
C LYS A 179 -16.70 -17.63 14.45
N SER A 180 -17.68 -18.02 13.64
CA SER A 180 -18.79 -18.87 14.09
C SER A 180 -18.34 -20.29 14.46
N GLU A 181 -17.41 -20.86 13.70
CA GLU A 181 -16.86 -22.19 13.93
C GLU A 181 -16.04 -22.22 15.22
N MET A 182 -15.11 -21.28 15.38
CA MET A 182 -14.30 -21.15 16.59
C MET A 182 -15.15 -20.94 17.86
N VAL A 183 -16.18 -20.10 17.78
CA VAL A 183 -17.09 -19.88 18.92
C VAL A 183 -17.90 -21.14 19.24
N SER A 184 -18.42 -21.82 18.21
CA SER A 184 -19.19 -23.06 18.38
C SER A 184 -18.34 -24.17 19.00
N ASP A 185 -17.11 -24.35 18.50
CA ASP A 185 -16.19 -25.37 18.98
C ASP A 185 -15.78 -25.10 20.43
N LEU A 186 -15.40 -23.85 20.74
CA LEU A 186 -15.01 -23.45 22.09
C LEU A 186 -16.16 -23.65 23.10
N ILE A 187 -17.39 -23.23 22.75
CA ILE A 187 -18.57 -23.44 23.61
C ILE A 187 -18.83 -24.93 23.83
N SER A 188 -18.69 -25.74 22.77
CA SER A 188 -18.95 -27.18 22.83
C SER A 188 -17.92 -27.90 23.72
N GLU A 189 -16.64 -27.55 23.58
CA GLU A 189 -15.54 -28.07 24.37
C GLU A 189 -15.69 -27.70 25.85
N ILE A 190 -15.86 -26.39 26.15
CA ILE A 190 -16.06 -25.91 27.53
C ILE A 190 -17.27 -26.60 28.17
N LYS A 191 -18.39 -26.73 27.45
CA LYS A 191 -19.60 -27.37 27.99
C LYS A 191 -19.38 -28.85 28.27
N ALA A 192 -18.66 -29.56 27.42
CA ALA A 192 -18.35 -30.98 27.61
C ALA A 192 -17.43 -31.18 28.83
N ASP A 193 -16.38 -30.39 28.92
CA ASP A 193 -15.39 -30.45 30.01
C ASP A 193 -16.01 -30.05 31.34
N PHE A 194 -16.75 -28.94 31.38
CA PHE A 194 -17.47 -28.50 32.57
C PHE A 194 -18.46 -29.56 33.04
N LYS A 195 -19.27 -30.12 32.13
CA LYS A 195 -20.22 -31.18 32.48
C LYS A 195 -19.53 -32.41 33.04
N LYS A 196 -18.37 -32.79 32.50
CA LYS A 196 -17.59 -33.94 32.96
C LYS A 196 -16.98 -33.67 34.34
N ALA A 197 -16.35 -32.50 34.51
CA ALA A 197 -15.74 -32.08 35.77
C ALA A 197 -16.77 -32.02 36.90
N VAL A 198 -17.86 -31.29 36.70
CA VAL A 198 -18.95 -31.16 37.69
C VAL A 198 -19.56 -32.52 38.03
N LYS A 199 -19.77 -33.40 37.04
CA LYS A 199 -20.33 -34.73 37.29
C LYS A 199 -19.40 -35.60 38.16
N GLU A 200 -18.11 -35.61 37.89
CA GLU A 200 -17.17 -36.40 38.72
C GLU A 200 -16.96 -35.76 40.10
N GLU A 201 -16.94 -34.44 40.21
CA GLU A 201 -16.83 -33.72 41.49
C GLU A 201 -18.02 -34.05 42.40
N ILE A 202 -19.25 -33.86 41.92
CA ILE A 202 -20.48 -34.18 42.67
C ILE A 202 -20.49 -35.66 43.10
N LYS A 203 -20.07 -36.55 42.20
CA LYS A 203 -20.03 -37.99 42.49
C LYS A 203 -18.97 -38.32 43.55
N ASN A 204 -17.84 -37.64 43.54
CA ASN A 204 -16.77 -37.83 44.52
C ASN A 204 -17.20 -37.30 45.89
N GLU A 205 -17.69 -36.06 45.95
CA GLU A 205 -18.24 -35.43 47.16
C GLU A 205 -19.36 -36.27 47.77
N PHE A 206 -20.33 -36.70 46.96
CA PHE A 206 -21.41 -37.58 47.44
C PHE A 206 -20.87 -38.89 48.02
N ARG A 207 -19.88 -39.53 47.37
CA ARG A 207 -19.26 -40.75 47.90
C ARG A 207 -18.54 -40.51 49.23
N MET A 208 -17.82 -39.39 49.34
CA MET A 208 -17.10 -39.02 50.57
C MET A 208 -18.07 -38.71 51.71
N THR A 209 -19.11 -37.90 51.47
CA THR A 209 -20.13 -37.56 52.46
C THR A 209 -20.87 -38.80 52.94
N VAL A 210 -21.31 -39.67 52.03
CA VAL A 210 -21.98 -40.93 52.41
C VAL A 210 -21.04 -41.85 53.20
N ALA A 211 -19.79 -42.02 52.76
CA ALA A 211 -18.83 -42.85 53.49
C ALA A 211 -18.54 -42.31 54.89
N TYR A 212 -18.37 -40.99 55.03
CA TYR A 212 -18.15 -40.32 56.31
C TYR A 212 -19.35 -40.51 57.25
N GLN A 213 -20.57 -40.23 56.78
CA GLN A 213 -21.80 -40.42 57.56
C GLN A 213 -21.99 -41.86 58.02
N LEU A 214 -21.76 -42.84 57.14
CA LEU A 214 -21.88 -44.26 57.50
C LEU A 214 -20.80 -44.71 58.49
N SER A 215 -19.59 -44.14 58.40
CA SER A 215 -18.50 -44.46 59.33
C SER A 215 -18.66 -43.81 60.71
N SER A 216 -19.28 -42.63 60.77
CA SER A 216 -19.52 -41.93 62.03
C SER A 216 -20.76 -42.46 62.76
N LYS A 217 -21.76 -42.96 62.02
CA LYS A 217 -23.01 -43.55 62.56
C LYS A 217 -22.81 -45.04 62.91
N ASN A 218 -21.83 -45.36 63.75
CA ASN A 218 -21.61 -46.70 64.31
C ASN A 218 -22.70 -47.15 65.33
N GLU A 219 -23.79 -46.39 65.51
CA GLU A 219 -24.82 -46.67 66.54
C GLU A 219 -26.27 -46.82 66.04
N MET A 220 -26.62 -46.57 64.78
CA MET A 220 -28.02 -46.68 64.33
C MET A 220 -28.25 -47.83 63.34
N LYS A 221 -28.46 -49.03 63.89
CA LYS A 221 -29.01 -50.19 63.18
C LYS A 221 -30.53 -50.07 62.99
N THR A 222 -31.07 -49.15 62.18
CA THR A 222 -32.48 -49.27 61.72
C THR A 222 -33.02 -48.27 60.68
N GLU A 223 -32.24 -47.35 60.11
CA GLU A 223 -32.78 -46.51 59.02
C GLU A 223 -32.53 -47.11 57.63
N PRO A 224 -33.54 -47.16 56.74
CA PRO A 224 -33.38 -47.71 55.40
C PRO A 224 -32.43 -46.80 54.60
N MET A 225 -31.32 -47.40 54.17
CA MET A 225 -30.24 -46.78 53.38
C MET A 225 -30.73 -45.99 52.16
N ASP A 226 -31.88 -46.35 51.60
CA ASP A 226 -32.48 -45.67 50.46
C ASP A 226 -33.00 -44.28 50.83
N ASP A 227 -33.63 -44.10 51.99
CA ASP A 227 -34.18 -42.81 52.42
C ASP A 227 -33.06 -41.77 52.59
N LEU A 228 -32.00 -42.15 53.31
CA LEU A 228 -30.80 -41.33 53.55
C LEU A 228 -30.12 -40.92 52.23
N LYS A 229 -30.12 -41.83 51.24
CA LYS A 229 -29.52 -41.58 49.93
C LYS A 229 -30.37 -40.63 49.08
N SER A 230 -31.69 -40.70 49.18
CA SER A 230 -32.60 -39.74 48.52
C SER A 230 -32.56 -38.36 49.15
N GLU A 231 -32.46 -38.28 50.48
CA GLU A 231 -32.45 -37.02 51.24
C GLU A 231 -31.16 -36.23 50.95
N LEU A 232 -30.00 -36.88 51.07
CA LEU A 232 -28.70 -36.28 50.69
C LEU A 232 -28.65 -35.83 49.23
N LYS A 233 -29.28 -36.58 48.33
CA LYS A 233 -29.35 -36.23 46.90
C LYS A 233 -30.25 -35.02 46.65
N ALA A 234 -31.29 -34.84 47.46
CA ALA A 234 -32.18 -33.68 47.37
C ALA A 234 -31.50 -32.42 47.91
N GLU A 235 -30.85 -32.50 49.07
CA GLU A 235 -30.10 -31.39 49.67
C GLU A 235 -28.97 -30.90 48.78
N LEU A 236 -28.09 -31.81 48.31
CA LEU A 236 -27.01 -31.44 47.38
C LEU A 236 -27.53 -30.78 46.10
N LYS A 237 -28.70 -31.20 45.62
CA LYS A 237 -29.29 -30.61 44.41
C LYS A 237 -29.78 -29.18 44.65
N ILE A 238 -30.31 -28.88 45.83
CA ILE A 238 -30.76 -27.54 46.22
C ILE A 238 -29.55 -26.62 46.39
N GLU A 239 -28.54 -27.07 47.15
CA GLU A 239 -27.34 -26.29 47.45
C GLU A 239 -26.57 -25.90 46.17
N LEU A 240 -26.37 -26.86 45.25
CA LEU A 240 -25.77 -26.58 43.94
C LEU A 240 -26.59 -25.61 43.09
N MET A 241 -27.92 -25.67 43.19
CA MET A 241 -28.79 -24.77 42.43
C MET A 241 -28.71 -23.33 42.97
N GLU A 242 -28.59 -23.15 44.28
CA GLU A 242 -28.43 -21.84 44.90
C GLU A 242 -27.06 -21.25 44.57
N GLU A 243 -25.98 -22.03 44.72
CA GLU A 243 -24.62 -21.55 44.49
C GLU A 243 -24.37 -21.17 43.02
N LEU A 244 -24.88 -21.96 42.06
CA LEU A 244 -24.84 -21.60 40.63
C LEU A 244 -25.67 -20.36 40.31
N LYS A 245 -26.77 -20.13 41.02
CA LYS A 245 -27.68 -19.00 40.76
C LYS A 245 -27.13 -17.71 41.35
N ASP A 246 -26.48 -17.78 42.50
CA ASP A 246 -25.86 -16.64 43.15
C ASP A 246 -24.56 -16.22 42.44
N SER A 247 -23.75 -17.18 41.97
CA SER A 247 -22.57 -16.92 41.12
C SER A 247 -22.90 -16.14 39.84
N ASN A 248 -24.00 -16.49 39.16
CA ASN A 248 -24.44 -15.77 37.96
C ASN A 248 -24.97 -14.35 38.23
N LYS A 249 -25.35 -14.05 39.47
CA LYS A 249 -25.96 -12.76 39.86
C LYS A 249 -24.94 -11.77 40.41
N SER A 250 -23.82 -12.26 40.94
CA SER A 250 -22.70 -11.43 41.43
C SER A 250 -21.82 -10.90 40.30
N GLU A 251 -21.60 -11.66 39.22
CA GLU A 251 -20.75 -11.24 38.10
C GLU A 251 -21.38 -10.18 37.17
N SER A 252 -22.71 -10.00 37.18
CA SER A 252 -23.38 -9.06 36.26
C SER A 252 -23.56 -7.64 36.80
N ASN A 253 -23.19 -7.36 38.06
CA ASN A 253 -23.43 -6.05 38.69
C ASN A 253 -22.15 -5.28 39.05
N GLU A 254 -20.96 -5.85 38.83
CA GLU A 254 -19.72 -5.13 39.03
C GLU A 254 -19.32 -4.38 37.74
N LYS A 255 -19.93 -3.19 37.61
CA LYS A 255 -19.20 -1.98 37.22
C LYS A 255 -18.81 -1.84 35.74
N SER A 256 -19.84 -1.71 34.89
CA SER A 256 -19.76 -1.00 33.61
C SER A 256 -19.96 0.52 33.77
N THR A 257 -19.27 1.14 34.75
CA THR A 257 -19.26 2.59 34.94
C THR A 257 -17.83 3.10 34.88
N ASP A 258 -17.28 3.18 33.68
CA ASP A 258 -16.40 4.27 33.23
C ASP A 258 -16.04 4.05 31.75
N GLU A 259 -16.96 4.44 30.86
CA GLU A 259 -16.52 4.98 29.57
C GLU A 259 -16.54 6.51 29.73
N PRO A 260 -15.38 7.18 29.80
CA PRO A 260 -15.35 8.58 29.47
C PRO A 260 -15.69 8.68 27.99
N GLN A 261 -16.77 9.40 27.71
CA GLN A 261 -17.19 9.88 26.41
C GLN A 261 -16.07 10.76 25.83
N GLY A 262 -15.02 10.10 25.33
CA GLY A 262 -13.91 10.70 24.63
C GLY A 262 -14.36 11.06 23.23
N ASN A 263 -15.12 12.15 23.11
CA ASN A 263 -15.18 12.98 21.92
C ASN A 263 -13.77 13.52 21.66
N ARG A 264 -12.86 12.67 21.20
CA ARG A 264 -11.64 13.12 20.55
C ARG A 264 -12.05 13.32 19.10
N SER A 265 -12.56 14.52 18.83
CA SER A 265 -12.58 15.10 17.50
C SER A 265 -11.20 14.88 16.90
N ILE A 266 -11.10 13.90 16.01
CA ILE A 266 -9.98 13.80 15.09
C ILE A 266 -10.25 14.91 14.08
N SER A 267 -9.82 16.14 14.43
CA SER A 267 -9.51 17.15 13.43
C SER A 267 -8.48 16.50 12.52
N SER A 268 -8.96 16.03 11.39
CA SER A 268 -8.17 15.67 10.23
C SER A 268 -7.71 16.98 9.59
N GLU A 269 -6.79 17.68 10.27
CA GLU A 269 -5.80 18.48 9.57
C GLU A 269 -4.72 17.50 9.11
N GLU A 270 -5.05 16.77 8.04
CA GLU A 270 -4.01 16.26 7.15
C GLU A 270 -3.38 17.48 6.49
N ASP A 271 -2.40 18.07 7.18
CA ASP A 271 -1.34 18.81 6.52
C ASP A 271 -0.68 17.85 5.55
N PHE A 272 -1.12 17.94 4.29
CA PHE A 272 -0.38 17.47 3.15
C PHE A 272 0.95 18.22 3.13
N LEU A 273 1.95 17.67 3.82
CA LEU A 273 3.35 17.93 3.50
C LEU A 273 3.56 17.40 2.08
N THR A 274 3.32 18.29 1.11
CA THR A 274 3.75 18.12 -0.26
C THR A 274 5.25 17.80 -0.26
N VAL A 275 5.59 16.73 -0.97
CA VAL A 275 6.96 16.19 -1.13
C VAL A 275 7.86 17.13 -1.96
N ASP A 276 7.47 18.39 -2.10
CA ASP A 276 8.14 19.40 -2.91
C ASP A 276 9.10 20.30 -2.07
N ASP A 277 9.20 20.09 -0.75
CA ASP A 277 10.03 20.94 0.14
C ASP A 277 11.37 20.30 0.61
N MET A 278 11.80 19.20 -0.01
CA MET A 278 13.11 18.57 0.29
C MET A 278 14.23 18.89 -0.72
N VAL A 279 14.05 19.90 -1.58
CA VAL A 279 15.10 20.37 -2.48
C VAL A 279 15.48 21.80 -2.11
N LEU A 280 16.38 21.99 -1.14
CA LEU A 280 17.24 23.20 -1.01
C LEU A 280 18.22 23.15 0.18
N VAL A 281 18.92 22.03 0.40
CA VAL A 281 20.14 22.04 1.23
C VAL A 281 21.26 21.29 0.50
N GLY A 282 21.83 21.96 -0.49
CA GLY A 282 22.98 21.47 -1.23
C GLY A 282 23.54 22.55 -2.14
N GLY A 283 24.52 23.32 -1.64
CA GLY A 283 25.37 24.14 -2.49
C GLY A 283 25.67 25.54 -1.97
N LEU A 284 26.43 25.65 -0.88
CA LEU A 284 27.28 26.83 -0.64
C LEU A 284 28.71 26.34 -0.41
N GLY A 285 29.39 26.14 -1.54
CA GLY A 285 30.83 26.02 -1.65
C GLY A 285 31.22 26.67 -2.99
N GLY A 286 31.88 27.82 -2.93
CA GLY A 286 32.22 28.62 -4.11
C GLY A 286 32.80 29.98 -3.73
N ASP A 287 34.05 29.92 -3.29
CA ASP A 287 35.11 30.94 -3.26
C ASP A 287 34.84 32.29 -3.96
N PHE A 288 34.96 33.38 -3.20
CA PHE A 288 35.38 34.72 -3.67
C PHE A 288 36.08 35.46 -2.52
N GLU A 289 37.40 35.24 -2.39
CA GLU A 289 38.49 36.25 -2.36
C GLU A 289 39.84 35.56 -2.07
#